data_AF-A0AAD9A9R9-F1
#
_entry.id   AF-A0AAD9A9R9-F1
#
_cell.length_a   1.000
_cell.length_b   1.000
_cell.length_c   1.000
_cell.angle_alpha   90.00
_cell.angle_beta   90.00
_cell.angle_gamma   90.00
#
_symmetry.space_group_name_H-M   'P 1'
#
loop_
_entity.id
_entity.type
_entity.pdbx_description
1 polymer ?
#
loop_
_entity_poly.entity_id
_entity_poly.type
_entity_poly.pdbx_seq_one_letter_code
_entity_poly.pdbx_strand_id
1 'polypeptide(L)'
;MGSQPSKTAAVDPSSEKELLERLRRFQVTENELVNVENGGGDEKNGMKLLREPEGLPVHLTQSWQSRFLSDPKNKLALTALSTADPRTVLTSTSTKLSDPQIFNVKIPFEGGPITNQRSSGRCWLFASTNTFRVALMKRYNLEAFELSQSYLFFWDKLEKSNYFLEQIIDTAAEDLDGRLVQALLGDIVSDGGQWDMVYNLVQKYGLVPQALYPDSWNAMNSGVLNSIVKTKLREYALILRKEIRSGSATAQTLSSTKEMMVREILSILTLTLGPPPNPREEFTWTYLDKNGKAHGLTTTPAAFAKDIYSSDFRITSAVIEGMVSLVHDPRHEPLTLMTVDRLGNIVGGRGVTYVNVDMATLKSACVSMLKAGLPVFFGSDVGKFSNSASGIMDLDLIDYELGFGVSTLGMDKASRLRTGESAMTHAMVLTAVHLDAQGKSVRWRVQNSWGESAGDKGWFVMSDAWMDEFVYQAVIDPRFLSKEVKGVIGTEPIVLPLWDPMGSLA
;
A
#
# COMPACT_ATOMS: atom_id res chain seq x y z
N MET A 1 -44.27 18.56 15.61
CA MET A 1 -45.13 17.98 14.56
C MET A 1 -44.24 17.28 13.55
N GLY A 2 -44.45 15.97 13.36
CA GLY A 2 -44.03 15.20 12.18
C GLY A 2 -42.54 14.83 12.05
N SER A 3 -42.05 13.89 12.86
CA SER A 3 -40.83 13.13 12.54
C SER A 3 -41.16 12.07 11.46
N GLN A 4 -40.55 12.19 10.28
CA GLN A 4 -40.64 11.15 9.25
C GLN A 4 -39.80 9.92 9.64
N PRO A 5 -40.29 8.69 9.42
CA PRO A 5 -39.52 7.49 9.65
C PRO A 5 -38.51 7.24 8.52
N SER A 6 -37.30 6.85 8.92
CA SER A 6 -36.20 6.43 8.07
C SER A 6 -36.61 5.26 7.18
N LYS A 7 -36.46 5.41 5.86
CA LYS A 7 -36.59 4.30 4.91
C LYS A 7 -35.44 3.31 5.13
N THR A 8 -35.78 2.07 5.40
CA THR A 8 -34.90 0.91 5.26
C THR A 8 -34.46 0.78 3.80
N ALA A 9 -33.17 0.60 3.57
CA ALA A 9 -32.61 0.39 2.24
C ALA A 9 -33.17 -0.93 1.67
N ALA A 10 -33.86 -0.84 0.53
CA ALA A 10 -34.29 -1.99 -0.23
C ALA A 10 -33.06 -2.73 -0.77
N VAL A 11 -33.07 -4.06 -0.68
CA VAL A 11 -32.11 -4.94 -1.38
C VAL A 11 -32.17 -4.61 -2.86
N ASP A 12 -30.99 -4.39 -3.48
CA ASP A 12 -30.90 -4.07 -4.91
C ASP A 12 -31.46 -5.24 -5.75
N PRO A 13 -32.58 -5.06 -6.47
CA PRO A 13 -33.20 -6.09 -7.30
C PRO A 13 -32.28 -6.63 -8.40
N SER A 14 -31.21 -5.90 -8.75
CA SER A 14 -30.21 -6.34 -9.72
C SER A 14 -29.41 -7.55 -9.21
N SER A 15 -29.07 -7.56 -7.91
CA SER A 15 -28.23 -8.58 -7.27
C SER A 15 -28.94 -9.93 -7.16
N GLU A 16 -30.25 -9.92 -6.88
CA GLU A 16 -31.06 -11.13 -6.77
C GLU A 16 -31.31 -11.76 -8.13
N LYS A 17 -31.56 -10.95 -9.16
CA LYS A 17 -31.68 -11.42 -10.54
C LYS A 17 -30.37 -12.03 -11.05
N GLU A 18 -29.23 -11.42 -10.74
CA GLU A 18 -27.92 -11.93 -11.14
C GLU A 18 -27.56 -13.22 -10.39
N LEU A 19 -27.88 -13.31 -9.09
CA LEU A 19 -27.76 -14.54 -8.31
C LEU A 19 -28.62 -15.66 -8.91
N LEU A 20 -29.87 -15.36 -9.26
CA LEU A 20 -30.79 -16.32 -9.89
C LEU A 20 -30.30 -16.76 -11.28
N GLU A 21 -29.74 -15.86 -12.09
CA GLU A 21 -29.12 -16.22 -13.37
C GLU A 21 -27.88 -17.09 -13.19
N ARG A 22 -27.04 -16.82 -12.18
CA ARG A 22 -25.90 -17.70 -11.83
C ARG A 22 -26.39 -19.07 -11.38
N LEU A 23 -27.39 -19.14 -10.49
CA LEU A 23 -28.02 -20.40 -10.05
C LEU A 23 -28.65 -21.17 -11.22
N ARG A 24 -29.25 -20.47 -12.19
CA ARG A 24 -29.74 -21.08 -13.44
C ARG A 24 -28.62 -21.65 -14.30
N ARG A 25 -27.44 -21.01 -14.38
CA ARG A 25 -26.25 -21.56 -15.04
C ARG A 25 -25.74 -22.84 -14.37
N PHE A 26 -25.95 -22.98 -13.06
CA PHE A 26 -25.72 -24.23 -12.32
C PHE A 26 -26.83 -25.28 -12.49
N GLN A 27 -27.81 -25.05 -13.37
CA GLN A 27 -28.97 -25.91 -13.59
C GLN A 27 -29.68 -26.29 -12.27
N VAL A 28 -29.81 -25.32 -11.36
CA VAL A 28 -30.69 -25.47 -10.20
C VAL A 28 -32.14 -25.47 -10.71
N THR A 29 -32.87 -26.56 -10.48
CA THR A 29 -34.29 -26.66 -10.88
C THR A 29 -35.17 -25.89 -9.89
N GLU A 30 -36.32 -25.33 -10.32
CA GLU A 30 -37.22 -24.58 -9.43
C GLU A 30 -37.65 -25.37 -8.18
N ASN A 31 -37.64 -26.71 -8.24
CA ASN A 31 -37.92 -27.58 -7.09
C ASN A 31 -36.81 -27.61 -6.02
N GLU A 32 -35.66 -26.99 -6.27
CA GLU A 32 -34.55 -26.84 -5.31
C GLU A 32 -34.53 -25.44 -4.66
N LEU A 33 -35.41 -24.53 -5.09
CA LEU A 33 -35.69 -23.28 -4.40
C LEU A 33 -36.76 -23.54 -3.34
N VAL A 34 -36.45 -23.24 -2.08
CA VAL A 34 -37.45 -23.27 -1.02
C VAL A 34 -38.40 -22.10 -1.25
N ASN A 35 -39.66 -22.38 -1.59
CA ASN A 35 -40.71 -21.37 -1.59
C ASN A 35 -40.88 -20.84 -0.17
N VAL A 36 -40.47 -19.59 0.06
CA VAL A 36 -40.78 -18.87 1.29
C VAL A 36 -42.20 -18.31 1.13
N GLU A 37 -43.19 -18.97 1.72
CA GLU A 37 -44.50 -18.35 1.90
C GLU A 37 -44.32 -17.14 2.83
N ASN A 38 -44.55 -15.93 2.30
CA ASN A 38 -44.68 -14.73 3.11
C ASN A 38 -45.98 -14.82 3.92
N GLY A 39 -45.91 -15.49 5.07
CA GLY A 39 -46.93 -15.41 6.10
C GLY A 39 -47.01 -13.97 6.59
N GLY A 40 -48.15 -13.31 6.32
CA GLY A 40 -48.45 -11.98 6.84
C GLY A 40 -48.39 -11.98 8.37
N GLY A 41 -47.39 -11.29 8.93
CA GLY A 41 -47.19 -11.15 10.36
C GLY A 41 -46.73 -9.73 10.67
N ASP A 42 -47.49 -9.07 11.54
CA ASP A 42 -47.36 -7.68 11.94
C ASP A 42 -45.91 -7.21 12.23
N GLU A 43 -45.55 -6.08 11.62
CA GLU A 43 -44.35 -5.30 11.92
C GLU A 43 -44.41 -4.77 13.35
N LYS A 44 -43.86 -5.51 14.33
CA LYS A 44 -43.39 -4.98 15.63
C LYS A 44 -42.72 -6.07 16.49
N ASN A 45 -41.45 -6.35 16.19
CA ASN A 45 -40.39 -6.71 17.14
C ASN A 45 -39.20 -7.21 16.32
N GLY A 46 -37.97 -6.86 16.72
CA GLY A 46 -36.75 -7.35 16.08
C GLY A 46 -36.72 -8.87 16.06
N MET A 47 -37.18 -9.48 14.96
CA MET A 47 -37.16 -10.92 14.76
C MET A 47 -35.70 -11.32 14.57
N LYS A 48 -35.12 -11.90 15.62
CA LYS A 48 -33.99 -12.81 15.47
C LYS A 48 -34.52 -13.95 14.62
N LEU A 49 -34.11 -14.02 13.35
CA LEU A 49 -34.42 -15.14 12.47
C LEU A 49 -33.87 -16.41 13.16
N LEU A 50 -34.75 -17.20 13.76
CA LEU A 50 -34.40 -18.45 14.42
C LEU A 50 -34.32 -19.53 13.35
N ARG A 51 -33.11 -19.85 12.93
CA ARG A 51 -32.79 -20.97 12.05
C ARG A 51 -31.87 -21.93 12.80
N GLU A 52 -32.23 -23.21 12.84
CA GLU A 52 -31.32 -24.24 13.34
C GLU A 52 -30.15 -24.41 12.35
N PRO A 53 -28.89 -24.46 12.81
CA PRO A 53 -27.76 -24.73 11.95
C PRO A 53 -27.88 -26.11 11.30
N GLU A 54 -27.81 -26.15 9.97
CA GLU A 54 -27.88 -27.40 9.20
C GLU A 54 -26.48 -27.83 8.76
N GLY A 55 -26.18 -29.11 8.95
CA GLY A 55 -24.97 -29.72 8.39
C GLY A 55 -25.08 -29.92 6.88
N LEU A 56 -23.95 -29.97 6.18
CA LEU A 56 -23.89 -30.17 4.74
C LEU A 56 -24.11 -31.65 4.37
N PRO A 57 -25.22 -32.04 3.72
CA PRO A 57 -25.49 -33.46 3.43
C PRO A 57 -24.61 -34.01 2.30
N VAL A 58 -23.98 -35.16 2.52
CA VAL A 58 -23.07 -35.81 1.54
C VAL A 58 -23.75 -36.12 0.21
N HIS A 59 -25.00 -36.59 0.24
CA HIS A 59 -25.73 -36.91 -0.99
C HIS A 59 -25.99 -35.66 -1.85
N LEU A 60 -26.24 -34.50 -1.23
CA LEU A 60 -26.42 -33.23 -1.94
C LEU A 60 -25.12 -32.80 -2.61
N THR A 61 -23.99 -32.83 -1.89
CA THR A 61 -22.69 -32.42 -2.47
C THR A 61 -22.25 -33.32 -3.63
N GLN A 62 -22.48 -34.64 -3.54
CA GLN A 62 -22.24 -35.57 -4.65
C GLN A 62 -23.13 -35.28 -5.87
N SER A 63 -24.40 -34.94 -5.63
CA SER A 63 -25.33 -34.57 -6.70
C SER A 63 -24.89 -33.29 -7.42
N TRP A 64 -24.46 -32.27 -6.68
CA TRP A 64 -24.01 -30.99 -7.22
C TRP A 64 -22.74 -31.17 -8.07
N GLN A 65 -21.77 -31.95 -7.59
CA GLN A 65 -20.55 -32.25 -8.36
C GLN A 65 -20.85 -33.02 -9.65
N SER A 66 -21.72 -34.02 -9.57
CA SER A 66 -22.12 -34.81 -10.76
C SER A 66 -22.82 -33.93 -11.79
N ARG A 67 -23.70 -33.02 -11.35
CA ARG A 67 -24.38 -32.05 -12.22
C ARG A 67 -23.39 -31.03 -12.80
N PHE A 68 -22.50 -30.48 -11.98
CA PHE A 68 -21.47 -29.53 -12.42
C PHE A 68 -20.56 -30.14 -13.50
N LEU A 69 -20.15 -31.39 -13.32
CA LEU A 69 -19.34 -32.13 -14.29
C LEU A 69 -20.14 -32.70 -15.47
N SER A 70 -21.45 -32.50 -15.55
CA SER A 70 -22.20 -32.87 -16.76
C SER A 70 -21.91 -31.92 -17.94
N ASP A 71 -21.52 -30.68 -17.64
CA ASP A 71 -21.12 -29.68 -18.63
C ASP A 71 -19.69 -29.97 -19.17
N PRO A 72 -19.52 -30.18 -20.50
CA PRO A 72 -18.21 -30.34 -21.11
C PRO A 72 -17.23 -29.17 -20.84
N LYS A 73 -17.72 -27.93 -20.72
CA LYS A 73 -16.90 -26.76 -20.36
C LYS A 73 -16.24 -26.97 -19.00
N ASN A 74 -16.98 -27.45 -18.01
CA ASN A 74 -16.46 -27.67 -16.66
C ASN A 74 -15.48 -28.84 -16.61
N LYS A 75 -15.65 -29.86 -17.45
CA LYS A 75 -14.64 -30.94 -17.61
C LYS A 75 -13.33 -30.42 -18.22
N LEU A 76 -13.42 -29.55 -19.23
CA LEU A 76 -12.26 -28.89 -19.82
C LEU A 76 -11.56 -27.99 -18.79
N ALA A 77 -12.32 -27.16 -18.08
CA ALA A 77 -11.82 -26.30 -17.01
C ALA A 77 -11.15 -27.12 -15.91
N LEU A 78 -11.75 -28.23 -15.47
CA LEU A 78 -11.14 -29.16 -14.51
C LEU A 78 -9.78 -29.64 -15.00
N THR A 79 -9.67 -30.05 -16.27
CA THR A 79 -8.42 -30.58 -16.82
C THR A 79 -7.30 -29.52 -16.84
N ALA A 80 -7.62 -28.29 -17.24
CA ALA A 80 -6.66 -27.19 -17.32
C ALA A 80 -6.31 -26.61 -15.94
N LEU A 81 -7.33 -26.29 -15.13
CA LEU A 81 -7.17 -25.59 -13.86
C LEU A 81 -6.65 -26.50 -12.73
N SER A 82 -6.80 -27.83 -12.83
CA SER A 82 -6.21 -28.76 -11.85
C SER A 82 -4.72 -29.05 -12.09
N THR A 83 -4.18 -28.64 -13.24
CA THR A 83 -2.81 -28.96 -13.64
C THR A 83 -1.90 -27.74 -13.80
N ALA A 84 -2.44 -26.51 -13.66
CA ALA A 84 -1.70 -25.25 -13.80
C ALA A 84 -2.28 -24.13 -12.92
N ASP A 85 -1.52 -23.04 -12.71
CA ASP A 85 -2.02 -21.84 -12.00
C ASP A 85 -3.23 -21.25 -12.76
N PRO A 86 -4.43 -21.17 -12.16
CA PRO A 86 -5.61 -20.61 -12.78
C PRO A 86 -5.41 -19.21 -13.37
N ARG A 87 -4.60 -18.36 -12.73
CA ARG A 87 -4.34 -17.01 -13.22
C ARG A 87 -3.59 -17.03 -14.55
N THR A 88 -2.68 -17.99 -14.73
CA THR A 88 -1.96 -18.17 -15.99
C THR A 88 -2.87 -18.73 -17.08
N VAL A 89 -3.68 -19.74 -16.74
CA VAL A 89 -4.61 -20.38 -17.68
C VAL A 89 -5.69 -19.40 -18.15
N LEU A 90 -6.20 -18.57 -17.25
CA LEU A 90 -7.31 -17.64 -17.50
C LEU A 90 -6.82 -16.22 -17.88
N THR A 91 -5.53 -16.04 -18.17
CA THR A 91 -5.03 -14.73 -18.58
C THR A 91 -5.59 -14.34 -19.95
N SER A 92 -6.25 -13.19 -20.04
CA SER A 92 -6.78 -12.63 -21.28
C SER A 92 -5.66 -12.18 -22.22
N THR A 93 -5.65 -12.72 -23.44
CA THR A 93 -4.68 -12.31 -24.48
C THR A 93 -5.08 -11.01 -25.14
N SER A 94 -6.38 -10.72 -25.25
CA SER A 94 -6.87 -9.44 -25.81
C SER A 94 -6.49 -8.27 -24.91
N THR A 95 -6.57 -8.44 -23.59
CA THR A 95 -6.18 -7.40 -22.61
C THR A 95 -4.68 -7.07 -22.73
N LYS A 96 -3.83 -8.08 -22.94
CA LYS A 96 -2.39 -7.86 -23.21
C LYS A 96 -2.13 -7.00 -24.44
N LEU A 97 -2.98 -7.07 -25.45
CA LEU A 97 -2.84 -6.30 -26.68
C LEU A 97 -3.43 -4.87 -26.54
N SER A 98 -4.42 -4.68 -25.67
CA SER A 98 -5.05 -3.37 -25.43
C SER A 98 -4.25 -2.44 -24.52
N ASP A 99 -3.27 -2.97 -23.78
CA ASP A 99 -2.42 -2.21 -22.87
C ASP A 99 -0.96 -2.08 -23.35
N PRO A 100 -0.69 -1.35 -24.45
CA PRO A 100 0.68 -1.11 -24.89
C PRO A 100 1.37 -0.08 -24.00
N GLN A 101 2.69 -0.19 -23.88
CA GLN A 101 3.58 0.75 -23.19
C GLN A 101 3.79 2.07 -23.97
N ILE A 102 2.69 2.67 -24.45
CA ILE A 102 2.67 3.89 -25.27
C ILE A 102 1.81 4.95 -24.57
N PHE A 103 2.42 6.09 -24.24
CA PHE A 103 1.81 7.16 -23.45
C PHE A 103 2.08 8.53 -24.10
N ASN A 104 1.09 9.42 -24.12
CA ASN A 104 1.19 10.73 -24.78
C ASN A 104 1.55 11.88 -23.82
N VAL A 105 1.44 11.66 -22.51
CA VAL A 105 1.97 12.56 -21.46
C VAL A 105 2.97 11.77 -20.65
N LYS A 106 4.24 12.19 -20.66
CA LYS A 106 5.34 11.49 -20.00
C LYS A 106 6.29 12.48 -19.35
N ILE A 107 6.82 12.16 -18.18
CA ILE A 107 7.85 12.99 -17.55
C ILE A 107 9.11 13.04 -18.42
N PRO A 108 9.89 14.13 -18.41
CA PRO A 108 11.05 14.28 -19.30
C PRO A 108 12.14 13.22 -19.09
N PHE A 109 12.18 12.61 -17.91
CA PHE A 109 13.22 11.69 -17.48
C PHE A 109 12.72 10.75 -16.39
N GLU A 110 12.81 9.44 -16.64
CA GLU A 110 12.23 8.38 -15.79
C GLU A 110 13.17 7.80 -14.73
N GLY A 111 14.46 8.17 -14.80
CA GLY A 111 15.50 7.64 -13.92
C GLY A 111 15.88 6.18 -14.22
N GLY A 112 17.13 5.85 -13.93
CA GLY A 112 17.69 4.51 -14.06
C GLY A 112 18.79 4.30 -13.03
N PRO A 113 19.17 3.05 -12.72
CA PRO A 113 18.59 1.80 -13.24
C PRO A 113 17.21 1.50 -12.64
N ILE A 114 16.53 0.46 -13.13
CA ILE A 114 15.36 -0.07 -12.44
C ILE A 114 15.80 -0.69 -11.11
N THR A 115 15.10 -0.31 -10.05
CA THR A 115 15.44 -0.70 -8.69
C THR A 115 14.80 -2.05 -8.31
N ASN A 116 15.35 -2.75 -7.31
CA ASN A 116 14.81 -4.03 -6.86
C ASN A 116 14.84 -4.16 -5.32
N GLN A 117 13.68 -4.16 -4.68
CA GLN A 117 13.55 -4.33 -3.22
C GLN A 117 13.78 -5.78 -2.77
N ARG A 118 13.73 -6.75 -3.68
CA ARG A 118 13.88 -8.19 -3.41
C ARG A 118 12.85 -8.67 -2.38
N SER A 119 13.25 -9.57 -1.48
CA SER A 119 12.41 -10.18 -0.44
C SER A 119 12.36 -9.28 0.80
N SER A 120 11.90 -8.04 0.63
CA SER A 120 11.68 -7.07 1.71
C SER A 120 10.49 -6.17 1.41
N GLY A 121 9.81 -5.68 2.44
CA GLY A 121 8.66 -4.78 2.31
C GLY A 121 9.05 -3.30 2.18
N ARG A 122 10.07 -2.98 1.38
CA ARG A 122 10.64 -1.62 1.30
C ARG A 122 10.06 -0.77 0.17
N CYS A 123 8.99 -1.20 -0.48
CA CYS A 123 8.42 -0.57 -1.68
C CYS A 123 8.21 0.94 -1.54
N TRP A 124 7.71 1.39 -0.40
CA TRP A 124 7.52 2.81 -0.09
C TRP A 124 8.82 3.63 -0.03
N LEU A 125 9.92 3.05 0.47
CA LEU A 125 11.25 3.67 0.42
C LEU A 125 11.76 3.75 -1.02
N PHE A 126 11.60 2.69 -1.79
CA PHE A 126 11.99 2.65 -3.20
C PHE A 126 11.18 3.63 -4.05
N ALA A 127 9.86 3.67 -3.92
CA ALA A 127 9.00 4.59 -4.65
C ALA A 127 9.30 6.06 -4.30
N SER A 128 9.56 6.36 -3.02
CA SER A 128 9.92 7.72 -2.60
C SER A 128 11.29 8.13 -3.14
N THR A 129 12.30 7.27 -3.02
CA THR A 129 13.65 7.55 -3.55
C THR A 129 13.69 7.58 -5.09
N ASN A 130 12.84 6.81 -5.77
CA ASN A 130 12.64 6.89 -7.22
C ASN A 130 11.99 8.21 -7.64
N THR A 131 11.12 8.77 -6.80
CA THR A 131 10.54 10.11 -7.00
C THR A 131 11.62 11.19 -6.84
N PHE A 132 12.52 11.06 -5.85
CA PHE A 132 13.57 12.06 -5.59
C PHE A 132 14.71 12.04 -6.61
N ARG A 133 15.13 10.84 -7.03
CA ARG A 133 16.38 10.65 -7.80
C ARG A 133 16.39 11.36 -9.15
N VAL A 134 15.23 11.56 -9.80
CA VAL A 134 15.19 12.20 -11.13
C VAL A 134 15.76 13.61 -11.09
N ALA A 135 15.53 14.35 -10.00
CA ALA A 135 16.07 15.69 -9.81
C ALA A 135 17.59 15.67 -9.54
N LEU A 136 18.06 14.73 -8.72
CA LEU A 136 19.49 14.51 -8.46
C LEU A 136 20.25 14.10 -9.73
N MET A 137 19.68 13.20 -10.52
CA MET A 137 20.27 12.75 -11.78
C MET A 137 20.43 13.89 -12.77
N LYS A 138 19.44 14.78 -12.86
CA LYS A 138 19.57 15.99 -13.69
C LYS A 138 20.60 16.97 -13.14
N ARG A 139 20.57 17.24 -11.82
CA ARG A 139 21.50 18.16 -11.15
C ARG A 139 22.96 17.76 -11.37
N TYR A 140 23.28 16.49 -11.14
CA TYR A 140 24.65 15.97 -11.24
C TYR A 140 24.96 15.36 -12.61
N ASN A 141 24.08 15.54 -13.59
CA ASN A 141 24.27 15.10 -14.98
C ASN A 141 24.57 13.59 -15.09
N LEU A 142 23.84 12.75 -14.35
CA LEU A 142 24.06 11.32 -14.20
C LEU A 142 23.24 10.51 -15.22
N GLU A 143 23.84 9.45 -15.75
CA GLU A 143 23.14 8.44 -16.56
C GLU A 143 22.36 7.45 -15.68
N ALA A 144 22.98 6.99 -14.59
CA ALA A 144 22.44 6.00 -13.66
C ALA A 144 22.73 6.43 -12.21
N PHE A 145 21.74 6.34 -11.32
CA PHE A 145 21.89 6.71 -9.92
C PHE A 145 20.78 6.12 -9.04
N GLU A 146 21.17 5.74 -7.83
CA GLU A 146 20.25 5.36 -6.76
C GLU A 146 20.62 6.08 -5.46
N LEU A 147 19.59 6.45 -4.71
CA LEU A 147 19.71 6.75 -3.28
C LEU A 147 19.76 5.44 -2.51
N SER A 148 20.47 5.40 -1.38
CA SER A 148 20.49 4.22 -0.53
C SER A 148 19.14 4.02 0.16
N GLN A 149 18.38 3.02 -0.29
CA GLN A 149 17.16 2.59 0.39
C GLN A 149 17.49 1.83 1.68
N SER A 150 18.63 1.11 1.72
CA SER A 150 19.17 0.47 2.92
C SER A 150 19.42 1.47 4.06
N TYR A 151 19.90 2.67 3.74
CA TYR A 151 20.16 3.74 4.72
C TYR A 151 18.89 4.15 5.45
N LEU A 152 17.82 4.42 4.69
CA LEU A 152 16.52 4.77 5.26
C LEU A 152 15.91 3.56 6.01
N PHE A 153 16.07 2.35 5.47
CA PHE A 153 15.57 1.12 6.10
C PHE A 153 16.19 0.87 7.47
N PHE A 154 17.50 1.09 7.62
CA PHE A 154 18.20 0.97 8.91
C PHE A 154 17.55 1.87 9.97
N TRP A 155 17.44 3.17 9.65
CA TRP A 155 16.93 4.17 10.59
C TRP A 155 15.45 3.98 10.88
N ASP A 156 14.65 3.62 9.87
CA ASP A 156 13.23 3.31 10.04
C ASP A 156 13.02 2.14 11.01
N LYS A 157 13.80 1.06 10.86
CA LYS A 157 13.69 -0.10 11.75
C LYS A 157 14.02 0.23 13.20
N LEU A 158 15.07 1.01 13.41
CA LEU A 158 15.49 1.46 14.74
C LEU A 158 14.43 2.38 15.37
N GLU A 159 13.94 3.34 14.59
CA GLU A 159 12.95 4.31 15.06
C GLU A 159 11.61 3.65 15.36
N LYS A 160 11.10 2.79 14.46
CA LYS A 160 9.90 2.00 14.73
C LYS A 160 10.04 1.13 15.96
N SER A 161 11.23 0.60 16.25
CA SER A 161 11.49 -0.17 17.47
C SER A 161 11.35 0.72 18.71
N ASN A 162 11.95 1.91 18.71
CA ASN A 162 11.79 2.88 19.78
C ASN A 162 10.33 3.36 19.92
N TYR A 163 9.67 3.66 18.80
CA TYR A 163 8.27 4.07 18.74
C TYR A 163 7.36 2.98 19.31
N PHE A 164 7.54 1.72 18.91
CA PHE A 164 6.80 0.59 19.48
C PHE A 164 6.97 0.50 21.00
N LEU A 165 8.19 0.66 21.53
CA LEU A 165 8.41 0.60 22.98
C LEU A 165 7.67 1.74 23.72
N GLU A 166 7.62 2.95 23.14
CA GLU A 166 6.79 4.04 23.67
C GLU A 166 5.29 3.69 23.64
N GLN A 167 4.80 3.08 22.56
CA GLN A 167 3.41 2.63 22.48
C GLN A 167 3.09 1.58 23.56
N ILE A 168 4.04 0.71 23.90
CA ILE A 168 3.87 -0.28 24.98
C ILE A 168 3.86 0.39 26.36
N ILE A 169 4.70 1.39 26.57
CA ILE A 169 4.69 2.18 27.82
C ILE A 169 3.34 2.90 27.97
N ASP A 170 2.87 3.56 26.91
CA ASP A 170 1.59 4.28 26.88
C ASP A 170 0.38 3.35 27.13
N THR A 171 0.42 2.13 26.60
CA THR A 171 -0.67 1.14 26.72
C THR A 171 -0.44 0.13 27.86
N ALA A 172 0.47 0.39 28.78
CA ALA A 172 0.81 -0.56 29.85
C ALA A 172 -0.39 -0.92 30.76
N ALA A 173 -1.34 0.00 30.92
CA ALA A 173 -2.57 -0.22 31.68
C ALA A 173 -3.60 -1.11 30.95
N GLU A 174 -3.61 -1.10 29.62
CA GLU A 174 -4.52 -1.91 28.79
C GLU A 174 -4.27 -3.40 28.94
N ASP A 175 -5.28 -4.25 28.76
CA ASP A 175 -5.10 -5.70 28.84
C ASP A 175 -4.14 -6.22 27.76
N LEU A 176 -3.28 -7.18 28.12
CA LEU A 176 -2.29 -7.76 27.20
C LEU A 176 -2.99 -8.46 26.02
N ASP A 177 -4.10 -9.13 26.29
CA ASP A 177 -4.88 -9.86 25.29
C ASP A 177 -5.94 -8.95 24.61
N GLY A 178 -5.99 -7.67 24.99
CA GLY A 178 -6.85 -6.67 24.39
C GLY A 178 -6.47 -6.37 22.93
N ARG A 179 -7.48 -6.02 22.12
CA ARG A 179 -7.32 -5.79 20.67
C ARG A 179 -6.20 -4.80 20.34
N LEU A 180 -6.07 -3.70 21.08
CA LEU A 180 -5.04 -2.68 20.84
C LEU A 180 -3.64 -3.23 21.06
N VAL A 181 -3.38 -3.86 22.21
CA VAL A 181 -2.06 -4.41 22.54
C VAL A 181 -1.70 -5.56 21.61
N GLN A 182 -2.66 -6.45 21.29
CA GLN A 182 -2.44 -7.53 20.31
C GLN A 182 -2.22 -6.99 18.90
N ALA A 183 -2.87 -5.90 18.48
CA ALA A 183 -2.59 -5.25 17.20
C ALA A 183 -1.16 -4.70 17.14
N LEU A 184 -0.71 -4.00 18.20
CA LEU A 184 0.67 -3.53 18.32
C LEU A 184 1.68 -4.69 18.28
N LEU A 185 1.37 -5.83 18.92
CA LEU A 185 2.23 -7.03 18.96
C LEU A 185 2.17 -7.89 17.68
N GLY A 186 1.14 -7.70 16.86
CA GLY A 186 0.93 -8.41 15.59
C GLY A 186 1.84 -7.89 14.49
N ASP A 187 1.81 -6.58 14.23
CA ASP A 187 2.60 -5.93 13.17
C ASP A 187 3.77 -5.08 13.71
N ILE A 188 4.60 -5.70 14.54
CA ILE A 188 5.74 -5.01 15.18
C ILE A 188 6.80 -4.68 14.12
N VAL A 189 7.13 -3.40 13.94
CA VAL A 189 8.23 -2.96 13.06
C VAL A 189 8.19 -3.59 11.65
N SER A 190 7.03 -3.66 11.01
CA SER A 190 6.96 -4.06 9.59
C SER A 190 7.89 -3.22 8.72
N ASP A 191 8.35 -3.80 7.62
CA ASP A 191 9.18 -3.08 6.66
C ASP A 191 8.40 -1.94 5.99
N GLY A 192 7.07 -2.09 5.87
CA GLY A 192 6.18 -1.15 5.18
C GLY A 192 6.00 0.17 5.90
N GLY A 193 5.55 1.19 5.19
CA GLY A 193 5.38 2.52 5.75
C GLY A 193 4.58 3.44 4.85
N GLN A 194 4.65 4.74 5.16
CA GLN A 194 3.87 5.79 4.51
C GLN A 194 4.74 6.98 4.11
N TRP A 195 4.23 7.86 3.24
CA TRP A 195 5.00 9.02 2.77
C TRP A 195 5.51 9.92 3.90
N ASP A 196 4.66 10.25 4.88
CA ASP A 196 5.04 11.09 6.02
C ASP A 196 6.16 10.44 6.86
N MET A 197 6.21 9.11 6.91
CA MET A 197 7.27 8.35 7.57
C MET A 197 8.61 8.49 6.82
N VAL A 198 8.60 8.59 5.49
CA VAL A 198 9.82 8.88 4.70
C VAL A 198 10.27 10.31 4.96
N TYR A 199 9.33 11.26 4.97
CA TYR A 199 9.63 12.65 5.30
C TYR A 199 10.33 12.74 6.66
N ASN A 200 9.80 12.07 7.69
CA ASN A 200 10.41 12.03 9.02
C ASN A 200 11.87 11.51 8.99
N LEU A 201 12.12 10.42 8.25
CA LEU A 201 13.46 9.85 8.10
C LEU A 201 14.41 10.80 7.38
N VAL A 202 13.99 11.35 6.25
CA VAL A 202 14.80 12.28 5.45
C VAL A 202 15.10 13.54 6.25
N GLN A 203 14.15 14.05 7.02
CA GLN A 203 14.34 15.25 7.83
C GLN A 203 15.31 15.01 9.00
N LYS A 204 15.28 13.83 9.64
CA LYS A 204 16.13 13.52 10.78
C LYS A 204 17.53 13.04 10.37
N TYR A 205 17.60 12.17 9.36
CA TYR A 205 18.81 11.43 8.98
C TYR A 205 19.39 11.85 7.62
N GLY A 206 18.59 12.46 6.75
CA GLY A 206 19.03 12.86 5.42
C GLY A 206 19.02 11.72 4.41
N LEU A 207 19.84 11.85 3.37
CA LEU A 207 19.93 10.93 2.26
C LEU A 207 21.39 10.70 1.89
N VAL A 208 21.71 9.51 1.38
CA VAL A 208 23.03 9.18 0.85
C VAL A 208 22.90 8.45 -0.48
N PRO A 209 23.88 8.61 -1.41
CA PRO A 209 24.01 7.74 -2.57
C PRO A 209 24.09 6.26 -2.19
N GLN A 210 23.47 5.39 -2.99
CA GLN A 210 23.52 3.93 -2.79
C GLN A 210 24.96 3.43 -2.72
N ALA A 211 25.86 3.98 -3.54
CA ALA A 211 27.26 3.58 -3.61
C ALA A 211 28.02 3.70 -2.27
N LEU A 212 27.53 4.51 -1.32
CA LEU A 212 28.14 4.68 0.00
C LEU A 212 27.56 3.72 1.05
N TYR A 213 26.35 3.21 0.84
CA TYR A 213 25.70 2.28 1.74
C TYR A 213 24.78 1.35 0.92
N PRO A 214 25.34 0.33 0.27
CA PRO A 214 24.58 -0.57 -0.59
C PRO A 214 23.68 -1.51 0.22
N ASP A 215 22.78 -2.22 -0.48
CA ASP A 215 21.95 -3.24 0.14
C ASP A 215 22.81 -4.41 0.67
N SER A 216 22.67 -4.70 1.97
CA SER A 216 23.19 -5.93 2.56
C SER A 216 22.30 -7.13 2.19
N TRP A 217 22.75 -8.35 2.51
CA TRP A 217 21.92 -9.54 2.35
C TRP A 217 20.58 -9.43 3.10
N ASN A 218 20.60 -8.88 4.33
CA ASN A 218 19.40 -8.71 5.15
C ASN A 218 18.50 -7.55 4.67
N ALA A 219 19.06 -6.55 3.98
CA ALA A 219 18.26 -5.54 3.31
C ALA A 219 17.44 -6.16 2.15
N MET A 220 18.03 -7.11 1.42
CA MET A 220 17.36 -7.84 0.34
C MET A 220 16.49 -9.01 0.81
N ASN A 221 16.67 -9.49 2.05
CA ASN A 221 15.99 -10.65 2.63
C ASN A 221 15.68 -10.41 4.11
N SER A 222 14.73 -9.52 4.39
CA SER A 222 14.51 -8.99 5.74
C SER A 222 13.86 -9.98 6.71
N GLY A 223 13.34 -11.12 6.24
CA GLY A 223 12.57 -12.08 7.06
C GLY A 223 13.28 -12.53 8.35
N VAL A 224 14.57 -12.88 8.27
CA VAL A 224 15.35 -13.32 9.45
C VAL A 224 15.59 -12.17 10.42
N LEU A 225 16.04 -11.01 9.91
CA LEU A 225 16.21 -9.80 10.70
C LEU A 225 14.90 -9.41 11.42
N ASN A 226 13.79 -9.44 10.69
CA ASN A 226 12.46 -9.13 11.21
C ASN A 226 12.08 -10.10 12.34
N SER A 227 12.31 -11.40 12.16
CA SER A 227 12.03 -12.39 13.20
C SER A 227 12.81 -12.12 14.49
N ILE A 228 14.10 -11.82 14.40
CA ILE A 228 14.96 -11.54 15.57
C ILE A 228 14.47 -10.29 16.30
N VAL A 229 14.32 -9.17 15.57
CA VAL A 229 13.91 -7.89 16.16
C VAL A 229 12.50 -7.99 16.76
N LYS A 230 11.53 -8.56 16.03
CA LYS A 230 10.16 -8.77 16.53
C LYS A 230 10.13 -9.61 17.81
N THR A 231 10.97 -10.65 17.90
CA THR A 231 11.07 -11.50 19.10
C THR A 231 11.56 -10.71 20.31
N LYS A 232 12.66 -9.96 20.16
CA LYS A 232 13.18 -9.11 21.24
C LYS A 232 12.20 -8.02 21.66
N LEU A 233 11.51 -7.40 20.71
CA LEU A 233 10.51 -6.38 21.03
C LEU A 233 9.30 -6.94 21.80
N ARG A 234 8.85 -8.17 21.51
CA ARG A 234 7.82 -8.84 22.32
C ARG A 234 8.28 -9.12 23.74
N GLU A 235 9.52 -9.60 23.90
CA GLU A 235 10.12 -9.80 25.22
C GLU A 235 10.20 -8.49 26.00
N TYR A 236 10.69 -7.42 25.36
CA TYR A 236 10.78 -6.09 25.95
C TYR A 236 9.41 -5.52 26.32
N ALA A 237 8.38 -5.78 25.50
CA ALA A 237 7.04 -5.35 25.81
C ALA A 237 6.53 -5.97 27.12
N LEU A 238 6.80 -7.26 27.35
CA LEU A 238 6.45 -7.92 28.61
C LEU A 238 7.23 -7.35 29.79
N ILE A 239 8.53 -7.09 29.61
CA ILE A 239 9.40 -6.51 30.65
C ILE A 239 8.89 -5.13 31.07
N LEU A 240 8.69 -4.21 30.10
CA LEU A 240 8.24 -2.85 30.37
C LEU A 240 6.86 -2.83 31.05
N ARG A 241 5.90 -3.62 30.54
CA ARG A 241 4.57 -3.72 31.13
C ARG A 241 4.60 -4.24 32.56
N LYS A 242 5.45 -5.24 32.83
CA LYS A 242 5.65 -5.76 34.19
C LYS A 242 6.24 -4.70 35.12
N GLU A 243 7.26 -3.97 34.67
CA GLU A 243 7.91 -2.91 35.45
C GLU A 243 6.93 -1.78 35.81
N ILE A 244 6.10 -1.35 34.85
CA ILE A 244 5.10 -0.31 35.08
C ILE A 244 4.01 -0.82 36.04
N ARG A 245 3.51 -2.05 35.83
CA ARG A 245 2.43 -2.62 36.64
C ARG A 245 2.86 -2.99 38.06
N SER A 246 4.15 -3.19 38.32
CA SER A 246 4.62 -3.40 39.71
C SER A 246 4.55 -2.12 40.55
N GLY A 247 4.32 -0.95 39.94
CA GLY A 247 4.21 0.34 40.62
C GLY A 247 5.52 0.89 41.17
N SER A 248 6.63 0.18 40.98
CA SER A 248 7.97 0.56 41.46
C SER A 248 8.80 1.33 40.43
N ALA A 249 8.34 1.37 39.17
CA ALA A 249 9.04 2.05 38.09
C ALA A 249 8.95 3.57 38.24
N THR A 250 10.08 4.25 38.02
CA THR A 250 10.12 5.70 37.86
C THR A 250 10.29 6.03 36.37
N ALA A 251 9.99 7.27 35.98
CA ALA A 251 10.25 7.72 34.61
C ALA A 251 11.73 7.53 34.20
N GLN A 252 12.65 7.72 35.15
CA GLN A 252 14.08 7.54 34.91
C GLN A 252 14.45 6.07 34.72
N THR A 253 13.93 5.15 35.54
CA THR A 253 14.22 3.72 35.39
C THR A 253 13.67 3.18 34.07
N LEU A 254 12.44 3.56 33.70
CA LEU A 254 11.84 3.18 32.42
C LEU A 254 12.65 3.70 31.23
N SER A 255 13.09 4.95 31.29
CA SER A 255 13.93 5.56 30.25
C SER A 255 15.25 4.79 30.08
N SER A 256 15.92 4.46 31.18
CA SER A 256 17.16 3.68 31.16
C SER A 256 16.95 2.23 30.68
N THR A 257 15.86 1.57 31.09
CA THR A 257 15.49 0.23 30.59
C THR A 257 15.26 0.26 29.09
N LYS A 258 14.47 1.21 28.59
CA LYS A 258 14.19 1.37 27.16
C LYS A 258 15.46 1.69 26.37
N GLU A 259 16.35 2.53 26.90
CA GLU A 259 17.63 2.86 26.25
C GLU A 259 18.49 1.60 26.03
N MET A 260 18.60 0.74 27.04
CA MET A 260 19.30 -0.55 26.89
C MET A 260 18.67 -1.43 25.81
N MET A 261 17.34 -1.52 25.78
CA MET A 261 16.59 -2.28 24.77
C MET A 261 16.86 -1.74 23.35
N VAL A 262 16.79 -0.43 23.15
CA VAL A 262 17.07 0.20 21.84
C VAL A 262 18.53 -0.01 21.44
N ARG A 263 19.48 0.02 22.38
CA ARG A 263 20.90 -0.27 22.12
C ARG A 263 21.13 -1.72 21.66
N GLU A 264 20.42 -2.68 22.25
CA GLU A 264 20.45 -4.07 21.78
C GLU A 264 19.90 -4.20 20.34
N ILE A 265 18.78 -3.54 20.04
CA ILE A 265 18.23 -3.50 18.66
C ILE A 265 19.22 -2.84 17.70
N LEU A 266 19.82 -1.71 18.06
CA LEU A 266 20.85 -1.04 17.25
C LEU A 266 22.02 -1.99 16.94
N SER A 267 22.43 -2.80 17.91
CA SER A 267 23.51 -3.79 17.74
C SER A 267 23.11 -4.85 16.73
N ILE A 268 21.89 -5.39 16.80
CA ILE A 268 21.34 -6.35 15.83
C ILE A 268 21.31 -5.74 14.42
N LEU A 269 20.80 -4.51 14.28
CA LEU A 269 20.73 -3.81 13.00
C LEU A 269 22.13 -3.56 12.42
N THR A 270 23.08 -3.12 13.24
CA THR A 270 24.46 -2.87 12.82
C THR A 270 25.14 -4.16 12.34
N LEU A 271 24.93 -5.29 13.01
CA LEU A 271 25.49 -6.58 12.61
C LEU A 271 24.87 -7.14 11.32
N THR A 272 23.63 -6.78 10.99
CA THR A 272 22.88 -7.36 9.87
C THR A 272 22.86 -6.46 8.62
N LEU A 273 22.93 -5.15 8.81
CA LEU A 273 22.88 -4.13 7.76
C LEU A 273 24.20 -3.37 7.59
N GLY A 274 25.12 -3.45 8.56
CA GLY A 274 26.34 -2.65 8.62
C GLY A 274 26.08 -1.27 9.26
N PRO A 275 27.14 -0.56 9.73
CA PRO A 275 26.99 0.78 10.28
C PRO A 275 26.64 1.78 9.18
N PRO A 276 25.53 2.55 9.28
CA PRO A 276 25.18 3.56 8.29
C PRO A 276 26.12 4.78 8.40
N PRO A 277 26.34 5.55 7.30
CA PRO A 277 27.00 6.84 7.36
C PRO A 277 26.36 7.77 8.41
N ASN A 278 27.18 8.45 9.21
CA ASN A 278 26.67 9.35 10.25
C ASN A 278 25.90 10.53 9.61
N PRO A 279 24.64 10.80 10.02
CA PRO A 279 23.82 11.89 9.48
C PRO A 279 24.45 13.29 9.53
N ARG A 280 25.42 13.49 10.43
CA ARG A 280 26.04 14.79 10.75
C ARG A 280 27.51 14.87 10.40
N GLU A 281 28.13 13.78 9.97
CA GLU A 281 29.51 13.80 9.49
C GLU A 281 29.54 13.83 7.97
N GLU A 282 30.65 14.31 7.43
CA GLU A 282 30.84 14.39 5.99
C GLU A 282 31.17 13.00 5.41
N PHE A 283 30.56 12.71 4.27
CA PHE A 283 31.02 11.67 3.36
C PHE A 283 31.58 12.31 2.10
N THR A 284 32.40 11.57 1.36
CA THR A 284 32.81 11.95 0.00
C THR A 284 32.23 10.97 -1.00
N TRP A 285 31.42 11.46 -1.93
CA TRP A 285 30.88 10.70 -3.04
C TRP A 285 31.63 11.05 -4.33
N THR A 286 32.27 10.05 -4.92
CA THR A 286 32.91 10.16 -6.24
C THR A 286 32.03 9.50 -7.30
N TYR A 287 31.87 10.16 -8.43
CA TYR A 287 31.01 9.69 -9.51
C TYR A 287 31.50 10.15 -10.89
N LEU A 288 31.03 9.46 -11.92
CA LEU A 288 31.17 9.90 -13.31
C LEU A 288 29.87 10.56 -13.74
N ASP A 289 29.96 11.71 -14.40
CA ASP A 289 28.82 12.24 -15.13
C ASP A 289 28.59 11.46 -16.43
N LYS A 290 27.47 11.72 -17.12
CA LYS A 290 27.11 11.05 -18.39
C LYS A 290 28.13 11.24 -19.52
N ASN A 291 29.07 12.20 -19.39
CA ASN A 291 30.12 12.45 -20.36
C ASN A 291 31.43 11.73 -19.98
N GLY A 292 31.43 10.94 -18.90
CA GLY A 292 32.60 10.22 -18.40
C GLY A 292 33.57 11.08 -17.59
N LYS A 293 33.20 12.29 -17.18
CA LYS A 293 34.05 13.15 -16.34
C LYS A 293 33.88 12.78 -14.87
N ALA A 294 34.99 12.61 -14.16
CA ALA A 294 35.00 12.36 -12.73
C ALA A 294 34.73 13.63 -11.91
N HIS A 295 33.89 13.49 -10.89
CA HIS A 295 33.53 14.52 -9.93
C HIS A 295 33.62 13.96 -8.51
N GLY A 296 33.80 14.84 -7.53
CA GLY A 296 33.76 14.53 -6.10
C GLY A 296 32.86 15.52 -5.37
N LEU A 297 31.99 15.02 -4.50
CA LEU A 297 31.14 15.82 -3.63
C LEU A 297 31.40 15.42 -2.18
N THR A 298 31.84 16.37 -1.37
CA THR A 298 31.95 16.21 0.10
C THR A 298 30.80 16.95 0.76
N THR A 299 29.98 16.23 1.53
CA THR A 299 28.77 16.75 2.17
C THR A 299 28.34 15.84 3.30
N THR A 300 27.40 16.29 4.14
CA THR A 300 26.70 15.42 5.09
C THR A 300 25.42 14.83 4.48
N PRO A 301 24.87 13.71 5.01
CA PRO A 301 23.58 13.19 4.57
C PRO A 301 22.43 14.20 4.69
N ALA A 302 22.40 14.97 5.78
CA ALA A 302 21.39 16.01 6.00
C ALA A 302 21.47 17.14 4.97
N ALA A 303 22.68 17.57 4.60
CA ALA A 303 22.88 18.59 3.57
C ALA A 303 22.55 18.05 2.16
N PHE A 304 22.93 16.80 1.86
CA PHE A 304 22.62 16.15 0.59
C PHE A 304 21.10 16.06 0.34
N ALA A 305 20.31 15.73 1.38
CA ALA A 305 18.85 15.70 1.30
C ALA A 305 18.21 17.08 1.06
N LYS A 306 18.82 18.17 1.54
CA LYS A 306 18.32 19.53 1.29
C LYS A 306 18.56 19.98 -0.15
N ASP A 307 19.52 19.36 -0.84
CA ASP A 307 20.06 19.83 -2.10
C ASP A 307 19.66 18.97 -3.32
N ILE A 308 18.53 18.28 -3.22
CA ILE A 308 18.01 17.37 -4.26
C ILE A 308 17.44 18.06 -5.51
N TYR A 309 17.51 19.38 -5.60
CA TYR A 309 16.85 20.21 -6.61
C TYR A 309 17.57 20.22 -7.97
N SER A 310 16.79 20.30 -9.06
CA SER A 310 17.25 20.78 -10.38
C SER A 310 16.22 21.77 -10.99
N SER A 311 16.64 22.62 -11.93
CA SER A 311 15.71 23.54 -12.62
C SER A 311 14.63 22.80 -13.42
N ASP A 312 14.98 21.64 -13.98
CA ASP A 312 14.09 20.77 -14.76
C ASP A 312 13.09 20.00 -13.89
N PHE A 313 13.52 19.60 -12.68
CA PHE A 313 12.69 18.90 -11.70
C PHE A 313 12.72 19.65 -10.38
N ARG A 314 11.68 20.45 -10.14
CA ARG A 314 11.53 21.28 -8.93
C ARG A 314 11.08 20.44 -7.72
N ILE A 315 11.81 19.39 -7.41
CA ILE A 315 11.68 18.58 -6.20
C ILE A 315 12.72 19.14 -5.22
N THR A 316 12.30 20.01 -4.31
CA THR A 316 13.15 20.55 -3.23
C THR A 316 12.79 19.87 -1.91
N SER A 317 13.64 19.99 -0.89
CA SER A 317 13.30 19.55 0.47
C SER A 317 12.01 20.20 0.99
N ALA A 318 11.83 21.52 0.74
CA ALA A 318 10.60 22.23 1.09
C ALA A 318 9.37 21.72 0.33
N VAL A 319 9.54 21.28 -0.93
CA VAL A 319 8.46 20.65 -1.70
C VAL A 319 8.11 19.29 -1.12
N ILE A 320 9.10 18.46 -0.75
CA ILE A 320 8.86 17.17 -0.07
C ILE A 320 8.12 17.37 1.26
N GLU A 321 8.55 18.34 2.06
CA GLU A 321 7.89 18.72 3.30
C GLU A 321 6.43 19.14 3.05
N GLY A 322 6.18 19.89 1.98
CA GLY A 322 4.84 20.33 1.61
C GLY A 322 3.97 19.30 0.87
N MET A 323 4.50 18.13 0.49
CA MET A 323 3.73 17.12 -0.24
C MET A 323 2.52 16.64 0.59
N VAL A 324 1.43 16.35 -0.11
CA VAL A 324 0.16 15.94 0.49
C VAL A 324 -0.23 14.58 -0.04
N SER A 325 -0.52 13.63 0.85
CA SER A 325 -1.14 12.37 0.50
C SER A 325 -2.62 12.59 0.23
N LEU A 326 -3.03 12.53 -1.03
CA LEU A 326 -4.43 12.35 -1.39
C LEU A 326 -4.77 10.87 -1.26
N VAL A 327 -5.97 10.57 -0.76
CA VAL A 327 -6.50 9.22 -0.78
C VAL A 327 -7.91 9.17 -1.34
N HIS A 328 -8.29 8.01 -1.87
CA HIS A 328 -9.67 7.70 -2.24
C HIS A 328 -10.17 6.54 -1.37
N ASP A 329 -10.76 6.90 -0.24
CA ASP A 329 -11.45 5.98 0.66
C ASP A 329 -12.98 6.22 0.58
N PRO A 330 -13.71 5.43 -0.22
CA PRO A 330 -15.15 5.61 -0.41
C PRO A 330 -15.99 5.18 0.80
N ARG A 331 -15.36 4.74 1.92
CA ARG A 331 -16.07 4.51 3.19
C ARG A 331 -16.43 5.82 3.90
N HIS A 332 -15.78 6.93 3.52
CA HIS A 332 -15.88 8.24 4.13
C HIS A 332 -16.19 9.31 3.08
N GLU A 333 -16.78 10.43 3.49
CA GLU A 333 -17.08 11.53 2.58
C GLU A 333 -15.77 12.16 2.03
N PRO A 334 -15.77 12.60 0.76
CA PRO A 334 -14.66 13.38 0.20
C PRO A 334 -14.43 14.70 0.95
N LEU A 335 -13.26 15.31 0.71
CA LEU A 335 -12.81 16.57 1.33
C LEU A 335 -12.73 16.51 2.86
N THR A 336 -12.32 15.36 3.39
CA THR A 336 -12.08 15.15 4.82
C THR A 336 -10.60 14.87 5.06
N LEU A 337 -10.05 15.44 6.14
CA LEU A 337 -8.73 15.07 6.62
C LEU A 337 -8.87 13.80 7.47
N MET A 338 -7.96 12.85 7.28
CA MET A 338 -7.95 11.58 8.00
C MET A 338 -6.55 11.28 8.53
N THR A 339 -6.49 10.53 9.62
CA THR A 339 -5.26 9.96 10.19
C THR A 339 -5.56 8.55 10.67
N VAL A 340 -4.54 7.69 10.76
CA VAL A 340 -4.64 6.39 11.41
C VAL A 340 -4.01 6.49 12.79
N ASP A 341 -4.75 6.11 13.82
CA ASP A 341 -4.28 6.14 15.20
C ASP A 341 -2.98 5.34 15.35
N ARG A 342 -2.02 5.93 16.07
CA ARG A 342 -0.71 5.35 16.39
C ARG A 342 0.16 4.94 15.19
N LEU A 343 -0.25 5.17 13.94
CA LEU A 343 0.57 4.87 12.77
C LEU A 343 1.74 5.86 12.64
N GLY A 344 2.98 5.36 12.72
CA GLY A 344 4.17 6.19 12.60
C GLY A 344 5.48 5.40 12.76
N ASN A 345 6.61 6.11 12.66
CA ASN A 345 7.93 5.53 12.87
C ASN A 345 8.80 6.31 13.85
N ILE A 346 8.77 7.65 13.85
CA ILE A 346 9.63 8.48 14.72
C ILE A 346 8.78 9.13 15.82
N VAL A 347 9.17 8.93 17.09
CA VAL A 347 8.53 9.57 18.24
C VAL A 347 8.69 11.09 18.13
N GLY A 348 7.57 11.83 18.17
CA GLY A 348 7.56 13.28 17.96
C GLY A 348 7.75 13.72 16.50
N GLY A 349 7.76 12.78 15.54
CA GLY A 349 7.74 13.08 14.12
C GLY A 349 6.36 13.57 13.64
N ARG A 350 6.28 13.94 12.36
CA ARG A 350 5.02 14.26 11.69
C ARG A 350 4.13 13.01 11.65
N GLY A 351 2.87 13.17 12.06
CA GLY A 351 1.84 12.12 11.96
C GLY A 351 1.43 11.86 10.51
N VAL A 352 0.99 10.63 10.23
CA VAL A 352 0.49 10.26 8.89
C VAL A 352 -0.89 10.89 8.68
N THR A 353 -1.03 11.69 7.62
CA THR A 353 -2.30 12.35 7.31
C THR A 353 -2.68 12.17 5.85
N TYR A 354 -3.98 12.08 5.60
CA TYR A 354 -4.54 11.91 4.27
C TYR A 354 -5.65 12.92 4.03
N VAL A 355 -5.70 13.50 2.83
CA VAL A 355 -6.87 14.25 2.37
C VAL A 355 -7.71 13.31 1.51
N ASN A 356 -8.87 12.92 1.99
CA ASN A 356 -9.81 12.09 1.23
C ASN A 356 -10.41 12.91 0.08
N VAL A 357 -10.40 12.36 -1.12
CA VAL A 357 -10.97 12.98 -2.32
C VAL A 357 -11.68 11.93 -3.16
N ASP A 358 -12.53 12.37 -4.09
CA ASP A 358 -13.05 11.46 -5.13
C ASP A 358 -11.95 11.05 -6.14
N MET A 359 -12.19 9.95 -6.85
CA MET A 359 -11.17 9.39 -7.76
C MET A 359 -10.91 10.32 -8.95
N ALA A 360 -11.91 11.09 -9.39
CA ALA A 360 -11.75 12.06 -10.47
C ALA A 360 -10.74 13.16 -10.09
N THR A 361 -10.82 13.66 -8.86
CA THR A 361 -9.91 14.64 -8.27
C THR A 361 -8.51 14.07 -8.11
N LEU A 362 -8.39 12.84 -7.61
CA LEU A 362 -7.11 12.15 -7.49
C LEU A 362 -6.43 11.97 -8.86
N LYS A 363 -7.16 11.46 -9.86
CA LYS A 363 -6.66 11.30 -11.23
C LYS A 363 -6.26 12.64 -11.84
N SER A 364 -7.09 13.68 -11.70
CA SER A 364 -6.80 15.02 -12.23
C SER A 364 -5.53 15.63 -11.64
N ALA A 365 -5.31 15.45 -10.33
CA ALA A 365 -4.10 15.87 -9.63
C ALA A 365 -2.85 15.13 -10.15
N CYS A 366 -2.93 13.81 -10.31
CA CYS A 366 -1.87 12.99 -10.92
C CYS A 366 -1.54 13.44 -12.35
N VAL A 367 -2.54 13.61 -13.22
CA VAL A 367 -2.34 14.09 -14.61
C VAL A 367 -1.67 15.45 -14.62
N SER A 368 -2.09 16.37 -13.73
CA SER A 368 -1.52 17.72 -13.66
C SER A 368 -0.04 17.70 -13.25
N MET A 369 0.32 16.87 -12.27
CA MET A 369 1.70 16.70 -11.83
C MET A 369 2.59 16.04 -12.91
N LEU A 370 2.07 15.04 -13.62
CA LEU A 370 2.75 14.39 -14.75
C LEU A 370 2.95 15.34 -15.93
N LYS A 371 1.94 16.16 -16.28
CA LYS A 371 2.06 17.22 -17.31
C LYS A 371 3.11 18.27 -16.95
N ALA A 372 3.31 18.53 -15.65
CA ALA A 372 4.38 19.38 -15.16
C ALA A 372 5.75 18.68 -15.14
N GLY A 373 5.83 17.44 -15.60
CA GLY A 373 7.06 16.67 -15.70
C GLY A 373 7.53 16.03 -14.39
N LEU A 374 6.67 15.96 -13.37
CA LEU A 374 7.02 15.41 -12.05
C LEU A 374 6.44 14.00 -11.86
N PRO A 375 7.23 13.05 -11.33
CA PRO A 375 6.74 11.71 -10.99
C PRO A 375 5.77 11.75 -9.79
N VAL A 376 4.87 10.77 -9.71
CA VAL A 376 3.86 10.68 -8.63
C VAL A 376 4.05 9.38 -7.85
N PHE A 377 4.37 9.44 -6.57
CA PHE A 377 4.27 8.29 -5.67
C PHE A 377 2.80 7.91 -5.51
N PHE A 378 2.48 6.63 -5.57
CA PHE A 378 1.12 6.13 -5.30
C PHE A 378 1.12 4.79 -4.57
N GLY A 379 0.04 4.55 -3.83
CA GLY A 379 -0.23 3.32 -3.08
C GLY A 379 -1.46 2.59 -3.61
N SER A 380 -1.36 1.27 -3.73
CA SER A 380 -2.40 0.42 -4.32
C SER A 380 -2.45 -0.99 -3.73
N ASP A 381 -3.48 -1.76 -4.08
CA ASP A 381 -3.51 -3.21 -3.89
C ASP A 381 -2.95 -3.93 -5.13
N VAL A 382 -1.61 -3.96 -5.25
CA VAL A 382 -0.94 -4.45 -6.47
C VAL A 382 -1.18 -5.93 -6.75
N GLY A 383 -1.66 -6.71 -5.78
CA GLY A 383 -1.92 -8.14 -5.93
C GLY A 383 -3.22 -8.45 -6.67
N LYS A 384 -4.14 -7.49 -6.79
CA LYS A 384 -5.45 -7.66 -7.42
C LYS A 384 -5.33 -7.43 -8.92
N PHE A 385 -5.84 -8.36 -9.73
CA PHE A 385 -5.94 -8.21 -11.18
C PHE A 385 -4.65 -7.69 -11.85
N SER A 386 -3.52 -8.26 -11.41
CA SER A 386 -2.18 -7.84 -11.78
C SER A 386 -1.31 -9.05 -12.08
N ASN A 387 -0.46 -8.94 -13.11
CA ASN A 387 0.44 -10.00 -13.49
C ASN A 387 1.87 -9.48 -13.62
N SER A 388 2.74 -9.92 -12.71
CA SER A 388 4.13 -9.46 -12.64
C SER A 388 5.00 -9.90 -13.81
N ALA A 389 4.65 -10.97 -14.53
CA ALA A 389 5.43 -11.43 -15.69
C ALA A 389 5.18 -10.56 -16.93
N SER A 390 3.92 -10.17 -17.17
CA SER A 390 3.54 -9.32 -18.29
C SER A 390 3.58 -7.82 -17.97
N GLY A 391 3.53 -7.45 -16.70
CA GLY A 391 3.56 -6.06 -16.27
C GLY A 391 2.24 -5.34 -16.48
N ILE A 392 1.11 -6.06 -16.45
CA ILE A 392 -0.22 -5.49 -16.72
C ILE A 392 -1.04 -5.52 -15.43
N MET A 393 -1.74 -4.41 -15.18
CA MET A 393 -2.71 -4.23 -14.11
C MET A 393 -4.02 -3.77 -14.76
N ASP A 394 -4.96 -4.72 -14.94
CA ASP A 394 -6.21 -4.50 -15.66
C ASP A 394 -7.30 -5.46 -15.14
N LEU A 395 -8.54 -4.96 -14.98
CA LEU A 395 -9.66 -5.73 -14.42
C LEU A 395 -10.03 -6.95 -15.27
N ASP A 396 -9.82 -6.87 -16.59
CA ASP A 396 -10.12 -7.92 -17.56
C ASP A 396 -8.90 -8.83 -17.80
N LEU A 397 -7.82 -8.67 -17.05
CA LEU A 397 -6.59 -9.45 -17.23
C LEU A 397 -6.78 -10.94 -16.93
N ILE A 398 -7.63 -11.28 -15.96
CA ILE A 398 -7.87 -12.66 -15.51
C ILE A 398 -9.37 -12.96 -15.56
N ASP A 399 -9.77 -13.87 -16.45
CA ASP A 399 -11.17 -14.17 -16.71
C ASP A 399 -11.72 -15.26 -15.77
N TYR A 400 -11.96 -14.87 -14.52
CA TYR A 400 -12.53 -15.75 -13.49
C TYR A 400 -13.98 -16.19 -13.80
N GLU A 401 -14.76 -15.34 -14.47
CA GLU A 401 -16.13 -15.65 -14.89
C GLU A 401 -16.10 -16.79 -15.93
N LEU A 402 -15.19 -16.74 -16.90
CA LEU A 402 -14.99 -17.84 -17.85
C LEU A 402 -14.55 -19.12 -17.15
N GLY A 403 -13.54 -19.05 -16.27
CA GLY A 403 -12.94 -20.23 -15.64
C GLY A 403 -13.83 -20.91 -14.61
N PHE A 404 -14.48 -20.13 -13.74
CA PHE A 404 -15.19 -20.63 -12.56
C PHE A 404 -16.69 -20.30 -12.56
N GLY A 405 -17.18 -19.49 -13.49
CA GLY A 405 -18.58 -19.03 -13.50
C GLY A 405 -18.89 -18.07 -12.35
N VAL A 406 -17.87 -17.44 -11.77
CA VAL A 406 -18.01 -16.47 -10.68
C VAL A 406 -17.21 -15.21 -10.96
N SER A 407 -17.86 -14.06 -10.76
CA SER A 407 -17.20 -12.77 -10.71
C SER A 407 -16.60 -12.53 -9.34
N THR A 408 -15.35 -12.08 -9.31
CA THR A 408 -14.63 -11.66 -8.10
C THR A 408 -14.62 -10.14 -7.90
N LEU A 409 -15.33 -9.40 -8.77
CA LEU A 409 -15.52 -7.94 -8.70
C LEU A 409 -16.92 -7.54 -8.21
N GLY A 410 -17.69 -8.47 -7.63
CA GLY A 410 -19.06 -8.20 -7.19
C GLY A 410 -19.20 -7.29 -5.96
N MET A 411 -18.13 -7.04 -5.22
CA MET A 411 -18.10 -6.07 -4.12
C MET A 411 -17.62 -4.72 -4.64
N ASP A 412 -18.23 -3.62 -4.23
CA ASP A 412 -17.67 -2.29 -4.45
C ASP A 412 -16.39 -2.05 -3.60
N LYS A 413 -15.66 -0.98 -3.93
CA LYS A 413 -14.40 -0.64 -3.27
C LYS A 413 -14.53 -0.40 -1.77
N ALA A 414 -15.61 0.22 -1.32
CA ALA A 414 -15.87 0.47 0.11
C ALA A 414 -16.10 -0.83 0.87
N SER A 415 -16.87 -1.75 0.30
CA SER A 415 -17.15 -3.06 0.87
C SER A 415 -15.88 -3.89 0.98
N ARG A 416 -15.04 -3.90 -0.07
CA ARG A 416 -13.75 -4.62 -0.03
C ARG A 416 -12.82 -4.13 1.08
N LEU A 417 -12.77 -2.81 1.33
CA LEU A 417 -12.03 -2.24 2.46
C LEU A 417 -12.66 -2.65 3.80
N ARG A 418 -13.99 -2.62 3.93
CA ARG A 418 -14.70 -2.96 5.19
C ARG A 418 -14.61 -4.44 5.55
N THR A 419 -14.57 -5.33 4.57
CA THR A 419 -14.54 -6.79 4.77
C THR A 419 -13.14 -7.38 4.81
N GLY A 420 -12.10 -6.57 4.52
CA GLY A 420 -10.71 -7.02 4.50
C GLY A 420 -10.30 -7.74 3.21
N GLU A 421 -11.08 -7.60 2.12
CA GLU A 421 -10.73 -8.17 0.81
C GLU A 421 -9.63 -7.35 0.10
N SER A 422 -9.56 -6.04 0.36
CA SER A 422 -8.55 -5.16 -0.24
C SER A 422 -8.06 -4.12 0.76
N ALA A 423 -6.81 -3.70 0.57
CA ALA A 423 -6.13 -2.67 1.37
C ALA A 423 -4.97 -2.08 0.56
N MET A 424 -4.35 -1.01 1.06
CA MET A 424 -3.07 -0.55 0.52
C MET A 424 -1.98 -1.56 0.86
N THR A 425 -1.37 -2.18 -0.15
CA THR A 425 -0.33 -3.22 0.06
C THR A 425 1.02 -2.86 -0.54
N HIS A 426 1.08 -1.98 -1.55
CA HIS A 426 2.33 -1.70 -2.25
C HIS A 426 2.38 -0.30 -2.82
N ALA A 427 3.58 0.30 -2.80
CA ALA A 427 3.86 1.62 -3.32
C ALA A 427 4.72 1.58 -4.59
N MET A 428 4.38 2.42 -5.57
CA MET A 428 5.03 2.52 -6.87
C MET A 428 5.06 3.99 -7.34
N VAL A 429 5.57 4.23 -8.55
CA VAL A 429 5.67 5.60 -9.10
C VAL A 429 4.99 5.70 -10.47
N LEU A 430 4.08 6.65 -10.64
CA LEU A 430 3.56 7.04 -11.96
C LEU A 430 4.56 7.95 -12.66
N THR A 431 4.81 7.66 -13.94
CA THR A 431 5.78 8.40 -14.78
C THR A 431 5.19 8.88 -16.12
N ALA A 432 4.05 8.31 -16.52
CA ALA A 432 3.35 8.72 -17.72
C ALA A 432 1.85 8.37 -17.62
N VAL A 433 1.06 9.01 -18.46
CA VAL A 433 -0.36 8.72 -18.66
C VAL A 433 -0.70 8.84 -20.15
N HIS A 434 -1.59 7.98 -20.63
CA HIS A 434 -2.18 8.11 -21.94
C HIS A 434 -3.56 8.73 -21.78
N LEU A 435 -3.75 9.93 -22.35
CA LEU A 435 -5.03 10.61 -22.39
C LEU A 435 -5.72 10.39 -23.74
N ASP A 436 -7.04 10.23 -23.74
CA ASP A 436 -7.84 10.23 -24.96
C ASP A 436 -7.95 11.65 -25.58
N ALA A 437 -8.69 11.75 -26.69
CA ALA A 437 -8.90 13.03 -27.39
C ALA A 437 -9.68 14.06 -26.54
N GLN A 438 -10.39 13.61 -25.50
CA GLN A 438 -11.16 14.44 -24.57
C GLN A 438 -10.35 14.78 -23.31
N GLY A 439 -9.11 14.29 -23.21
CA GLY A 439 -8.22 14.53 -22.09
C GLY A 439 -8.46 13.63 -20.87
N LYS A 440 -9.26 12.56 -20.99
CA LYS A 440 -9.47 11.57 -19.93
C LYS A 440 -8.36 10.52 -19.96
N SER A 441 -7.95 10.04 -18.79
CA SER A 441 -6.96 8.98 -18.66
C SER A 441 -7.52 7.64 -19.16
N VAL A 442 -6.68 6.91 -19.88
CA VAL A 442 -6.99 5.57 -20.43
C VAL A 442 -6.11 4.52 -19.78
N ARG A 443 -4.82 4.82 -19.61
CA ARG A 443 -3.83 3.97 -18.95
C ARG A 443 -2.64 4.77 -18.44
N TRP A 444 -1.93 4.18 -17.49
CA TRP A 444 -0.89 4.82 -16.70
C TRP A 444 0.38 3.98 -16.75
N ARG A 445 1.53 4.66 -16.81
CA ARG A 445 2.84 4.01 -16.78
C ARG A 445 3.38 4.01 -15.37
N VAL A 446 3.75 2.81 -14.91
CA VAL A 446 4.14 2.56 -13.53
C VAL A 446 5.58 2.05 -13.48
N GLN A 447 6.42 2.75 -12.74
CA GLN A 447 7.74 2.25 -12.33
C GLN A 447 7.58 1.42 -11.07
N ASN A 448 7.95 0.14 -11.15
CA ASN A 448 7.97 -0.75 -9.99
C ASN A 448 9.40 -0.94 -9.46
N SER A 449 9.53 -1.57 -8.30
CA SER A 449 10.79 -1.85 -7.60
C SER A 449 11.07 -3.35 -7.47
N TRP A 450 10.77 -4.14 -8.49
CA TRP A 450 10.99 -5.60 -8.52
C TRP A 450 12.10 -6.04 -9.49
N GLY A 451 12.92 -5.09 -9.97
CA GLY A 451 13.97 -5.34 -10.95
C GLY A 451 13.45 -5.47 -12.38
N GLU A 452 14.39 -5.59 -13.32
CA GLU A 452 14.10 -5.58 -14.77
C GLU A 452 13.42 -6.87 -15.26
N SER A 453 13.42 -7.95 -14.48
CA SER A 453 12.76 -9.20 -14.88
C SER A 453 11.23 -9.16 -14.71
N ALA A 454 10.70 -8.19 -13.96
CA ALA A 454 9.27 -8.02 -13.77
C ALA A 454 8.70 -7.06 -14.84
N GLY A 455 7.55 -7.40 -15.40
CA GLY A 455 6.87 -6.62 -16.43
C GLY A 455 7.72 -6.39 -17.67
N ASP A 456 7.54 -5.24 -18.31
CA ASP A 456 8.38 -4.81 -19.42
C ASP A 456 9.60 -4.08 -18.88
N LYS A 457 10.66 -4.84 -18.57
CA LYS A 457 11.93 -4.30 -18.02
C LYS A 457 11.71 -3.45 -16.76
N GLY A 458 10.93 -3.94 -15.80
CA GLY A 458 10.57 -3.25 -14.57
C GLY A 458 9.37 -2.31 -14.66
N TRP A 459 8.82 -2.10 -15.87
CA TRP A 459 7.71 -1.21 -16.11
C TRP A 459 6.39 -1.97 -16.19
N PHE A 460 5.36 -1.33 -15.64
CA PHE A 460 4.00 -1.81 -15.67
C PHE A 460 3.10 -0.82 -16.40
N VAL A 461 2.04 -1.35 -17.00
CA VAL A 461 0.92 -0.59 -17.56
C VAL A 461 -0.30 -0.88 -16.70
N MET A 462 -0.98 0.18 -16.30
CA MET A 462 -2.16 0.12 -15.44
C MET A 462 -3.31 0.75 -16.18
N SER A 463 -4.41 0.05 -16.40
CA SER A 463 -5.58 0.66 -17.02
C SER A 463 -6.26 1.64 -16.07
N ASP A 464 -7.02 2.58 -16.64
CA ASP A 464 -7.70 3.60 -15.85
C ASP A 464 -8.77 3.02 -14.91
N ALA A 465 -9.42 1.92 -15.34
CA ALA A 465 -10.39 1.19 -14.53
C ALA A 465 -9.74 0.45 -13.35
N TRP A 466 -8.54 -0.12 -13.54
CA TRP A 466 -7.80 -0.71 -12.43
C TRP A 466 -7.44 0.34 -11.37
N MET A 467 -7.09 1.56 -11.80
CA MET A 467 -6.85 2.67 -10.89
C MET A 467 -8.09 3.02 -10.07
N ASP A 468 -9.28 3.01 -10.66
CA ASP A 468 -10.55 3.25 -9.94
C ASP A 468 -10.75 2.24 -8.81
N GLU A 469 -10.45 0.96 -9.05
CA GLU A 469 -10.78 -0.12 -8.12
C GLU A 469 -9.70 -0.36 -7.04
N PHE A 470 -8.42 -0.20 -7.38
CA PHE A 470 -7.31 -0.70 -6.55
C PHE A 470 -6.20 0.31 -6.22
N VAL A 471 -6.24 1.55 -6.74
CA VAL A 471 -5.37 2.64 -6.25
C VAL A 471 -6.07 3.39 -5.12
N TYR A 472 -5.38 3.62 -4.02
CA TYR A 472 -5.95 4.25 -2.83
C TYR A 472 -5.28 5.57 -2.47
N GLN A 473 -4.00 5.76 -2.81
CA GLN A 473 -3.22 6.94 -2.42
C GLN A 473 -2.42 7.47 -3.59
N ALA A 474 -2.30 8.80 -3.69
CA ALA A 474 -1.31 9.47 -4.51
C ALA A 474 -0.73 10.67 -3.75
N VAL A 475 0.59 10.85 -3.80
CA VAL A 475 1.26 11.97 -3.14
C VAL A 475 1.48 13.09 -4.15
N ILE A 476 0.87 14.25 -3.85
CA ILE A 476 0.77 15.37 -4.79
C ILE A 476 1.39 16.62 -4.20
N ASP A 477 2.10 17.37 -5.04
CA ASP A 477 2.56 18.72 -4.71
C ASP A 477 1.33 19.65 -4.63
N PRO A 478 1.15 20.39 -3.52
CA PRO A 478 0.01 21.28 -3.35
C PRO A 478 -0.24 22.22 -4.52
N ARG A 479 0.77 22.62 -5.30
CA ARG A 479 0.59 23.49 -6.47
C ARG A 479 -0.40 22.92 -7.50
N PHE A 480 -0.58 21.59 -7.56
CA PHE A 480 -1.52 20.91 -8.46
C PHE A 480 -2.88 20.59 -7.82
N LEU A 481 -3.09 21.02 -6.56
CA LEU A 481 -4.37 20.84 -5.86
C LEU A 481 -5.28 22.05 -6.05
N SER A 482 -6.59 21.78 -6.14
CA SER A 482 -7.63 22.81 -6.14
C SER A 482 -7.63 23.57 -4.80
N LYS A 483 -8.28 24.74 -4.77
CA LYS A 483 -8.43 25.51 -3.53
C LYS A 483 -9.25 24.75 -2.47
N GLU A 484 -10.25 23.99 -2.91
CA GLU A 484 -11.10 23.19 -2.03
C GLU A 484 -10.29 22.10 -1.32
N VAL A 485 -9.51 21.32 -2.08
CA VAL A 485 -8.64 20.26 -1.51
C VAL A 485 -7.60 20.86 -0.57
N LYS A 486 -6.99 22.00 -0.93
CA LYS A 486 -6.06 22.71 -0.05
C LYS A 486 -6.71 23.18 1.26
N GLY A 487 -7.99 23.56 1.22
CA GLY A 487 -8.73 24.03 2.38
C GLY A 487 -8.93 22.95 3.46
N VAL A 488 -8.77 21.67 3.10
CA VAL A 488 -8.84 20.52 4.03
C VAL A 488 -7.54 20.34 4.80
N ILE A 489 -6.42 20.85 4.28
CA ILE A 489 -5.11 20.70 4.91
C ILE A 489 -5.11 21.50 6.23
N GLY A 490 -4.86 20.82 7.34
CA GLY A 490 -4.80 21.42 8.67
C GLY A 490 -6.14 21.53 9.40
N THR A 491 -7.23 20.98 8.85
CA THR A 491 -8.48 20.80 9.61
C THR A 491 -8.31 19.69 10.67
N GLU A 492 -9.26 19.54 11.59
CA GLU A 492 -9.26 18.41 12.51
C GLU A 492 -9.45 17.09 11.73
N PRO A 493 -8.59 16.08 11.90
CA PRO A 493 -8.71 14.82 11.17
C PRO A 493 -9.72 13.87 11.81
N ILE A 494 -10.38 13.05 10.98
CA ILE A 494 -11.02 11.83 11.43
C ILE A 494 -9.91 10.84 11.82
N VAL A 495 -9.98 10.32 13.04
CA VAL A 495 -9.01 9.35 13.57
C VAL A 495 -9.55 7.93 13.33
N LEU A 496 -8.94 7.24 12.36
CA LEU A 496 -9.22 5.84 12.05
C LEU A 496 -8.47 4.93 13.04
N PRO A 497 -8.99 3.74 13.36
CA PRO A 497 -8.32 2.82 14.27
C PRO A 497 -7.01 2.29 13.71
N LEU A 498 -6.07 1.88 14.58
CA LEU A 498 -4.75 1.34 14.20
C LEU A 498 -4.79 0.21 13.14
N TRP A 499 -5.85 -0.61 13.16
CA TRP A 499 -6.05 -1.73 12.23
C TRP A 499 -6.85 -1.38 10.97
N ASP A 500 -7.02 -0.09 10.67
CA ASP A 500 -7.69 0.34 9.44
C ASP A 500 -6.89 -0.06 8.18
N PRO A 501 -7.54 -0.51 7.09
CA PRO A 501 -6.87 -0.90 5.85
C PRO A 501 -6.16 0.25 5.12
N MET A 502 -6.37 1.51 5.51
CA MET A 502 -5.61 2.67 5.04
C MET A 502 -4.27 2.86 5.78
N GLY A 503 -3.63 1.74 6.12
CA GLY A 503 -2.41 1.67 6.93
C GLY A 503 -1.11 1.71 6.11
N SER A 504 -0.08 1.00 6.56
CA SER A 504 1.24 0.91 5.92
C SER A 504 1.22 0.22 4.55
N LEU A 505 2.12 0.62 3.66
CA LEU A 505 2.36 -0.02 2.37
C LEU A 505 3.52 -1.03 2.48
N ALA A 506 3.25 -2.34 2.56
CA ALA A 506 4.13 -3.45 2.19
C ALA A 506 3.51 -4.84 2.46
#